data_AF-A0A7Y4UIF0-F1
#
_entry.id   AF-A0A7Y4UIF0-F1
#
_cell.length_a   1.000
_cell.length_b   1.000
_cell.length_c   1.000
_cell.angle_alpha   90.00
_cell.angle_beta   90.00
_cell.angle_gamma   90.00
#
_symmetry.space_group_name_H-M   'P 1'
#
loop_
_entity.id
_entity.type
_entity.pdbx_description
1 polymer ?
#
loop_
_entity_poly.entity_id
_entity_poly.type
_entity_poly.pdbx_seq_one_letter_code
_entity_poly.pdbx_strand_id
1 'polypeptide(L)'
;MSQDPRIKSIVPDSVSESLGAVTAPDQGGIITQDFAPWGLDRIDERAFQLDGKFKYYSAGAGARIYVLDTGIRRTHEQFRLPGNLGSRAFAGKDIPTDGYIDVDINGHGTAIASVAAGNILGVAKDARVYSVRIADARLFPQPQAYRSDMIAGFNWVIQNGIRPAVINFSYSIADPNNQATDLDQVVNSAINNGFTVVVSAGNAGLNASNYTPQRLSRIICVGASNASDQRLIDGNIISNTGTSLDLFAPGKDINVASAAADTGAIGYDIYRGTSIASPFVTGVAAVFLARMIPALPVFVETTLIRNATPNRLNAATLGAGSPNRLLYSRFRSVASVNAASYGNKIAPNSIVALFGEDLGATVAVRVNNTLATILGVSPTQINFVVPSTNIGQAVVDIYASDGAFGSGVVEVATVAPGLFSTSGDGQGLASAILLRIRQDGSQSYESVAVFDSALNRYVAVPIDFGPSTDQLFLILYGTGIRGTRVASAPPTGVGCTVGGLNVSVLYANLAPGYQGLDQVNVALPRSLAGRGQLDVIVTVDGQLSNAVAVTTR
;
A
#
# COMPACT_ATOMS: atom_id res chain seq x y z
N MET A 1 -44.91 -15.88 -4.48
CA MET A 1 -43.75 -16.31 -5.30
C MET A 1 -43.20 -17.68 -4.88
N SER A 2 -43.30 -18.13 -3.61
CA SER A 2 -42.68 -19.36 -3.11
C SER A 2 -43.31 -20.70 -3.53
N GLN A 3 -44.23 -20.73 -4.50
CA GLN A 3 -44.93 -21.95 -4.94
C GLN A 3 -44.90 -22.12 -6.48
N ASP A 4 -44.09 -21.34 -7.21
CA ASP A 4 -43.89 -21.56 -8.66
C ASP A 4 -42.70 -22.53 -8.86
N PRO A 5 -42.91 -23.70 -9.48
CA PRO A 5 -41.86 -24.72 -9.68
C PRO A 5 -40.72 -24.28 -10.62
N ARG A 6 -40.81 -23.10 -11.25
CA ARG A 6 -39.75 -22.51 -12.07
C ARG A 6 -38.79 -21.61 -11.29
N ILE A 7 -39.09 -21.30 -10.02
CA ILE A 7 -38.28 -20.40 -9.20
C ILE A 7 -37.32 -21.21 -8.33
N LYS A 8 -36.01 -21.08 -8.59
CA LYS A 8 -34.95 -21.87 -7.92
C LYS A 8 -34.58 -21.36 -6.52
N SER A 9 -34.71 -20.06 -6.26
CA SER A 9 -34.63 -19.48 -4.91
C SER A 9 -35.24 -18.06 -4.92
N ILE A 10 -35.63 -17.60 -3.73
CA ILE A 10 -36.08 -16.23 -3.48
C ILE A 10 -35.16 -15.67 -2.40
N VAL A 11 -34.49 -14.56 -2.70
CA VAL A 11 -33.63 -13.84 -1.75
C VAL A 11 -34.33 -12.53 -1.40
N PRO A 12 -34.58 -12.23 -0.11
CA PRO A 12 -35.10 -10.94 0.31
C PRO A 12 -34.15 -9.80 -0.04
N ASP A 13 -34.73 -8.63 -0.32
CA ASP A 13 -33.97 -7.43 -0.66
C ASP A 13 -33.05 -6.98 0.50
N SER A 14 -31.92 -6.40 0.14
CA SER A 14 -30.90 -5.91 1.07
C SER A 14 -30.43 -4.53 0.64
N VAL A 15 -30.43 -3.59 1.57
CA VAL A 15 -29.94 -2.23 1.33
C VAL A 15 -28.45 -2.26 0.98
N SER A 16 -28.06 -1.66 -0.14
CA SER A 16 -26.65 -1.39 -0.43
C SER A 16 -26.14 -0.31 0.51
N GLU A 17 -25.09 -0.58 1.29
CA GLU A 17 -24.29 0.50 1.85
C GLU A 17 -23.48 1.13 0.71
N SER A 18 -23.64 2.45 0.56
CA SER A 18 -22.76 3.26 -0.27
C SER A 18 -21.32 2.98 0.14
N LEU A 19 -20.45 2.67 -0.83
CA LEU A 19 -19.00 2.91 -0.71
C LEU A 19 -18.81 4.44 -0.68
N GLY A 20 -19.24 5.05 0.43
CA GLY A 20 -19.09 6.46 0.69
C GLY A 20 -17.61 6.75 0.81
N ALA A 21 -17.14 7.71 0.01
CA ALA A 21 -15.87 8.44 0.02
C ALA A 21 -14.64 7.70 0.59
N VAL A 22 -13.53 7.76 -0.15
CA VAL A 22 -12.20 7.60 0.44
C VAL A 22 -12.07 8.64 1.57
N THR A 23 -12.44 8.26 2.79
CA THR A 23 -12.12 8.99 3.99
C THR A 23 -10.61 8.97 4.09
N ALA A 24 -10.03 10.12 4.44
CA ALA A 24 -8.59 10.26 4.67
C ALA A 24 -8.05 9.04 5.46
N PRO A 25 -6.81 8.57 5.16
CA PRO A 25 -6.20 7.51 5.94
C PRO A 25 -6.29 7.88 7.42
N ASP A 26 -6.69 6.91 8.24
CA ASP A 26 -6.86 7.00 9.68
C ASP A 26 -5.88 8.01 10.31
N GLN A 27 -6.41 9.13 10.80
CA GLN A 27 -5.72 10.24 11.47
C GLN A 27 -5.25 9.85 12.89
N GLY A 28 -5.15 8.55 13.16
CA GLY A 28 -4.77 8.00 14.45
C GLY A 28 -3.28 8.15 14.70
N GLY A 29 -2.94 8.93 15.73
CA GLY A 29 -1.58 8.97 16.27
C GLY A 29 -1.07 7.59 16.68
N ILE A 30 0.24 7.48 16.90
CA ILE A 30 0.91 6.22 17.27
C ILE A 30 0.31 5.65 18.56
N ILE A 31 -0.15 4.40 18.52
CA ILE A 31 -0.51 3.62 19.71
C ILE A 31 0.74 2.87 20.19
N THR A 32 0.95 2.84 21.51
CA THR A 32 2.09 2.16 22.13
C THR A 32 1.61 1.05 23.06
N GLN A 33 2.12 -0.17 22.86
CA GLN A 33 2.07 -1.23 23.87
C GLN A 33 3.38 -1.20 24.65
N ASP A 34 3.32 -0.89 25.94
CA ASP A 34 4.46 -1.07 26.85
C ASP A 34 4.62 -2.55 27.24
N PHE A 35 5.83 -2.92 27.67
CA PHE A 35 6.21 -4.30 28.02
C PHE A 35 5.96 -5.28 26.87
N ALA A 36 6.26 -4.85 25.64
CA ALA A 36 6.11 -5.67 24.46
C ALA A 36 7.10 -6.87 24.49
N PRO A 37 6.67 -8.08 24.10
CA PRO A 37 7.59 -9.18 23.84
C PRO A 37 8.65 -8.78 22.81
N TRP A 38 9.87 -9.27 22.97
CA TRP A 38 11.03 -8.84 22.17
C TRP A 38 10.80 -8.92 20.66
N GLY A 39 10.02 -9.90 20.18
CA GLY A 39 9.73 -10.03 18.76
C GLY A 39 8.86 -8.89 18.21
N LEU A 40 7.92 -8.37 19.00
CA LEU A 40 7.14 -7.18 18.63
C LEU A 40 8.01 -5.92 18.72
N ASP A 41 8.70 -5.75 19.84
CA ASP A 41 9.66 -4.65 20.10
C ASP A 41 10.70 -4.54 18.99
N ARG A 42 11.22 -5.69 18.52
CA ARG A 42 12.22 -5.68 17.45
C ARG A 42 11.69 -5.16 16.13
N ILE A 43 10.43 -5.43 15.78
CA ILE A 43 9.95 -5.15 14.42
C ILE A 43 9.43 -3.73 14.24
N ASP A 44 9.20 -2.92 15.28
CA ASP A 44 8.83 -1.51 15.14
C ASP A 44 10.00 -0.54 15.27
N GLU A 45 11.23 -1.07 15.37
CA GLU A 45 12.47 -0.30 15.33
C GLU A 45 13.47 -0.77 14.26
N ARG A 46 14.33 0.15 13.82
CA ARG A 46 15.44 -0.16 12.90
C ARG A 46 16.77 -0.31 13.64
N ALA A 47 16.93 0.43 14.74
CA ALA A 47 18.08 0.31 15.62
C ALA A 47 18.07 -1.04 16.33
N PHE A 48 19.16 -1.33 17.06
CA PHE A 48 19.28 -2.57 17.82
C PHE A 48 18.64 -2.51 19.21
N GLN A 49 18.30 -1.30 19.67
CA GLN A 49 18.09 -1.06 21.08
C GLN A 49 16.61 -1.26 21.39
N LEU A 50 16.27 -2.53 21.67
CA LEU A 50 14.97 -2.93 22.20
C LEU A 50 14.56 -1.97 23.33
N ASP A 51 13.42 -1.29 23.18
CA ASP A 51 12.95 -0.27 24.12
C ASP A 51 11.81 -0.79 25.02
N GLY A 52 11.45 -2.07 24.85
CA GLY A 52 10.38 -2.74 25.58
C GLY A 52 8.99 -2.31 25.11
N LYS A 53 8.86 -1.66 23.96
CA LYS A 53 7.59 -1.12 23.45
C LYS A 53 7.32 -1.59 22.05
N PHE A 54 6.04 -1.63 21.69
CA PHE A 54 5.61 -1.87 20.32
C PHE A 54 4.67 -0.76 19.87
N LYS A 55 5.11 0.02 18.89
CA LYS A 55 4.42 1.18 18.34
C LYS A 55 3.77 0.86 17.00
N TYR A 56 2.47 1.10 16.89
CA TYR A 56 1.70 0.81 15.68
C TYR A 56 0.68 1.91 15.39
N TYR A 57 0.42 2.15 14.10
CA TYR A 57 -0.57 3.12 13.62
C TYR A 57 -1.93 2.48 13.30
N SER A 58 -2.00 1.15 13.25
CA SER A 58 -3.22 0.40 13.01
C SER A 58 -3.02 -1.02 13.54
N ALA A 59 -4.09 -1.60 14.08
CA ALA A 59 -4.13 -2.96 14.57
C ALA A 59 -4.68 -3.97 13.54
N GLY A 60 -4.94 -3.56 12.29
CA GLY A 60 -5.36 -4.49 11.22
C GLY A 60 -6.86 -4.79 11.18
N ALA A 61 -7.70 -3.91 11.74
CA ALA A 61 -9.16 -4.03 11.67
C ALA A 61 -9.64 -4.16 10.21
N GLY A 62 -10.55 -5.09 9.95
CA GLY A 62 -11.09 -5.36 8.60
C GLY A 62 -10.24 -6.32 7.74
N ALA A 63 -8.98 -6.57 8.10
CA ALA A 63 -8.17 -7.62 7.48
C ALA A 63 -8.49 -9.00 8.06
N ARG A 64 -8.23 -10.03 7.25
CA ARG A 64 -8.48 -11.44 7.60
C ARG A 64 -7.21 -12.26 7.42
N ILE A 65 -6.94 -13.15 8.36
CA ILE A 65 -5.78 -14.05 8.35
C ILE A 65 -6.29 -15.47 8.33
N TYR A 66 -5.96 -16.23 7.28
CA TYR A 66 -6.23 -17.66 7.19
C TYR A 66 -4.97 -18.42 7.60
N VAL A 67 -5.04 -19.16 8.70
CA VAL A 67 -3.94 -19.98 9.20
C VAL A 67 -4.18 -21.41 8.75
N LEU A 68 -3.40 -21.86 7.77
CA LEU A 68 -3.41 -23.23 7.28
C LEU A 68 -2.43 -24.05 8.13
N ASP A 69 -2.92 -24.68 9.19
CA ASP A 69 -2.07 -25.32 10.20
C ASP A 69 -2.78 -26.45 10.99
N THR A 70 -2.41 -26.70 12.24
CA THR A 70 -2.96 -27.77 13.10
C THR A 70 -4.36 -27.48 13.65
N GLY A 71 -4.90 -26.30 13.39
CA GLY A 71 -6.11 -25.75 14.00
C GLY A 71 -5.80 -24.51 14.84
N ILE A 72 -6.81 -23.94 15.50
CA ILE A 72 -6.63 -22.84 16.45
C ILE A 72 -7.50 -23.09 17.68
N ARG A 73 -6.95 -22.92 18.88
CA ARG A 73 -7.74 -22.76 20.11
C ARG A 73 -8.41 -21.38 20.12
N ARG A 74 -9.54 -21.27 19.42
CA ARG A 74 -10.22 -19.98 19.17
C ARG A 74 -10.74 -19.29 20.44
N THR A 75 -10.91 -20.03 21.53
CA THR A 75 -11.40 -19.54 22.82
C THR A 75 -10.31 -18.86 23.68
N HIS A 76 -9.05 -18.95 23.26
CA HIS A 76 -7.93 -18.39 24.02
C HIS A 76 -8.06 -16.88 24.21
N GLU A 77 -7.66 -16.37 25.37
CA GLU A 77 -7.70 -14.93 25.69
C GLU A 77 -6.94 -14.02 24.71
N GLN A 78 -5.96 -14.56 23.97
CA GLN A 78 -5.28 -13.82 22.92
C GLN A 78 -6.23 -13.42 21.79
N PHE A 79 -7.36 -14.09 21.59
CA PHE A 79 -8.32 -13.76 20.53
C PHE A 79 -9.64 -13.17 21.04
N ARG A 80 -9.79 -13.00 22.35
CA ARG A 80 -11.04 -12.48 22.92
C ARG A 80 -11.25 -11.01 22.57
N LEU A 81 -12.48 -10.67 22.23
CA LEU A 81 -12.92 -9.29 22.08
C LEU A 81 -13.21 -8.68 23.45
N PRO A 82 -13.04 -7.35 23.61
CA PRO A 82 -13.42 -6.64 24.84
C PRO A 82 -14.88 -6.88 25.22
N GLY A 83 -15.21 -6.75 26.51
CA GLY A 83 -16.60 -6.80 26.98
C GLY A 83 -17.31 -8.16 26.79
N ASN A 84 -16.56 -9.26 26.67
CA ASN A 84 -17.10 -10.61 26.42
C ASN A 84 -17.89 -10.74 25.10
N LEU A 85 -17.56 -9.93 24.08
CA LEU A 85 -18.20 -9.98 22.75
C LEU A 85 -17.76 -11.19 21.90
N GLY A 86 -17.22 -12.24 22.51
CA GLY A 86 -16.75 -13.45 21.84
C GLY A 86 -15.28 -13.40 21.43
N SER A 87 -14.95 -14.09 20.34
CA SER A 87 -13.60 -14.22 19.81
C SER A 87 -13.51 -13.69 18.38
N ARG A 88 -12.36 -13.14 18.02
CA ARG A 88 -12.02 -12.80 16.63
C ARG A 88 -11.35 -13.94 15.88
N ALA A 89 -11.16 -15.08 16.53
CA ALA A 89 -10.76 -16.33 15.89
C ALA A 89 -12.00 -17.16 15.52
N PHE A 90 -12.16 -17.45 14.24
CA PHE A 90 -13.31 -18.12 13.65
C PHE A 90 -12.93 -19.50 13.10
N ALA A 91 -13.91 -20.39 13.09
CA ALA A 91 -13.78 -21.66 12.40
C ALA A 91 -13.74 -21.38 10.89
N GLY A 92 -12.79 -21.99 10.20
CA GLY A 92 -12.75 -22.05 8.74
C GLY A 92 -13.15 -23.44 8.29
N LYS A 93 -12.14 -24.24 7.91
CA LYS A 93 -12.34 -25.61 7.42
C LYS A 93 -11.49 -26.59 8.21
N ASP A 94 -12.10 -27.72 8.59
CA ASP A 94 -11.40 -28.92 9.03
C ASP A 94 -11.32 -29.89 7.85
N ILE A 95 -10.10 -30.34 7.53
CA ILE A 95 -9.80 -31.13 6.32
C ILE A 95 -9.47 -32.59 6.66
N PRO A 96 -8.61 -32.87 7.66
CA PRO A 96 -8.33 -34.25 8.04
C PRO A 96 -9.61 -35.00 8.43
N THR A 97 -9.62 -36.30 8.09
CA THR A 97 -10.70 -37.23 8.46
C THR A 97 -10.26 -38.12 9.61
N ASP A 98 -9.80 -37.48 10.69
CA ASP A 98 -9.14 -38.14 11.83
C ASP A 98 -9.99 -38.15 13.11
N GLY A 99 -11.24 -37.71 13.02
CA GLY A 99 -12.21 -37.73 14.12
C GLY A 99 -12.16 -36.49 15.01
N TYR A 100 -11.27 -35.54 14.75
CA TYR A 100 -11.25 -34.23 15.40
C TYR A 100 -11.96 -33.18 14.53
N ILE A 101 -12.62 -32.21 15.16
CA ILE A 101 -13.36 -31.16 14.47
C ILE A 101 -13.08 -29.82 15.16
N ASP A 102 -12.54 -28.88 14.40
CA ASP A 102 -12.33 -27.46 14.78
C ASP A 102 -11.61 -27.29 16.13
N VAL A 103 -10.54 -28.07 16.30
CA VAL A 103 -9.69 -28.07 17.49
C VAL A 103 -8.23 -28.05 17.08
N ASP A 104 -7.41 -27.39 17.90
CA ASP A 104 -5.96 -27.54 17.83
C ASP A 104 -5.50 -28.49 18.93
N ILE A 105 -5.16 -29.72 18.57
CA ILE A 105 -4.63 -30.70 19.53
C ILE A 105 -3.10 -30.67 19.62
N ASN A 106 -2.44 -29.95 18.72
CA ASN A 106 -0.99 -29.87 18.68
C ASN A 106 -0.46 -28.60 19.35
N GLY A 107 -1.07 -27.45 19.06
CA GLY A 107 -0.67 -26.14 19.57
C GLY A 107 0.03 -25.25 18.55
N HIS A 108 0.60 -25.81 17.48
CA HIS A 108 1.37 -25.04 16.50
C HIS A 108 0.54 -23.96 15.79
N GLY A 109 -0.69 -24.28 15.35
CA GLY A 109 -1.57 -23.31 14.71
C GLY A 109 -2.08 -22.23 15.66
N THR A 110 -2.35 -22.58 16.93
CA THR A 110 -2.65 -21.59 17.99
C THR A 110 -1.47 -20.64 18.22
N ALA A 111 -0.26 -21.17 18.26
CA ALA A 111 0.96 -20.38 18.41
C ALA A 111 1.12 -19.38 17.25
N ILE A 112 1.01 -19.85 16.01
CA ILE A 112 1.08 -19.01 14.80
C ILE A 112 0.02 -17.92 14.81
N ALA A 113 -1.24 -18.28 15.08
CA ALA A 113 -2.35 -17.34 15.12
C ALA A 113 -2.11 -16.24 16.17
N SER A 114 -1.52 -16.60 17.32
CA SER A 114 -1.26 -15.66 18.41
C SER A 114 -0.18 -14.62 18.08
N VAL A 115 0.86 -15.00 17.33
CA VAL A 115 1.90 -14.07 16.87
C VAL A 115 1.38 -13.19 15.74
N ALA A 116 0.50 -13.71 14.89
CA ALA A 116 -0.07 -12.91 13.80
C ALA A 116 -1.06 -11.87 14.33
N ALA A 117 -1.94 -12.25 15.26
CA ALA A 117 -3.12 -11.45 15.61
C ALA A 117 -3.59 -11.56 17.07
N GLY A 118 -2.79 -12.10 17.99
CA GLY A 118 -3.09 -12.09 19.43
C GLY A 118 -3.16 -10.68 20.03
N ASN A 119 -3.95 -10.51 21.10
CA ASN A 119 -4.20 -9.21 21.75
C ASN A 119 -2.90 -8.61 22.27
N ILE A 120 -2.08 -9.45 22.90
CA ILE A 120 -0.84 -9.04 23.58
C ILE A 120 0.35 -9.44 22.72
N LEU A 121 0.34 -10.68 22.21
CA LEU A 121 1.47 -11.29 21.49
C LEU A 121 1.50 -10.95 20.01
N GLY A 122 0.38 -10.50 19.44
CA GLY A 122 0.20 -10.37 18.00
C GLY A 122 0.52 -8.99 17.45
N VAL A 123 0.88 -8.97 16.16
CA VAL A 123 1.06 -7.75 15.38
C VAL A 123 -0.28 -7.11 15.00
N ALA A 124 -1.17 -7.88 14.34
CA ALA A 124 -2.46 -7.41 13.83
C ALA A 124 -3.58 -7.64 14.85
N LYS A 125 -3.56 -6.87 15.94
CA LYS A 125 -4.37 -7.10 17.14
C LYS A 125 -5.89 -7.08 16.91
N ASP A 126 -6.37 -6.41 15.86
CA ASP A 126 -7.80 -6.29 15.51
C ASP A 126 -8.18 -7.10 14.25
N ALA A 127 -7.23 -7.82 13.64
CA ALA A 127 -7.52 -8.68 12.49
C ALA A 127 -8.36 -9.90 12.89
N ARG A 128 -9.22 -10.35 11.99
CA ARG A 128 -9.96 -11.61 12.15
C ARG A 128 -9.08 -12.78 11.74
N VAL A 129 -9.06 -13.86 12.52
CA VAL A 129 -8.26 -15.06 12.20
C VAL A 129 -9.21 -16.22 11.91
N TYR A 130 -8.91 -17.02 10.88
CA TYR A 130 -9.68 -18.18 10.48
C TYR A 130 -8.81 -19.43 10.56
N SER A 131 -9.29 -20.43 11.30
CA SER A 131 -8.66 -21.74 11.43
C SER A 131 -8.93 -22.59 10.20
N VAL A 132 -7.90 -22.90 9.41
CA VAL A 132 -7.98 -23.90 8.33
C VAL A 132 -7.08 -25.05 8.72
N ARG A 133 -7.68 -26.07 9.34
CA ARG A 133 -6.95 -27.22 9.86
C ARG A 133 -6.60 -28.17 8.73
N ILE A 134 -5.30 -28.38 8.52
CA ILE A 134 -4.72 -29.26 7.51
C ILE A 134 -3.87 -30.38 8.12
N ALA A 135 -3.43 -30.23 9.39
CA ALA A 135 -2.56 -31.19 10.04
C ALA A 135 -3.36 -32.34 10.66
N ASP A 136 -2.93 -33.56 10.37
CA ASP A 136 -3.60 -34.77 10.81
C ASP A 136 -3.17 -35.15 12.23
N ALA A 137 -4.15 -35.30 13.11
CA ALA A 137 -3.98 -35.67 14.51
C ALA A 137 -3.24 -37.00 14.70
N ARG A 138 -3.35 -37.92 13.73
CA ARG A 138 -2.72 -39.24 13.78
C ARG A 138 -1.20 -39.18 13.63
N LEU A 139 -0.65 -38.03 13.23
CA LEU A 139 0.79 -37.80 13.05
C LEU A 139 1.43 -37.09 14.28
N PHE A 140 0.66 -36.91 15.35
CA PHE A 140 1.12 -36.38 16.63
C PHE A 140 2.27 -37.23 17.23
N PRO A 141 3.27 -36.63 17.90
CA PRO A 141 3.40 -35.22 18.30
C PRO A 141 3.89 -34.27 17.20
N GLN A 142 4.18 -34.76 16.00
CA GLN A 142 4.67 -33.91 14.92
C GLN A 142 3.51 -33.18 14.24
N PRO A 143 3.61 -31.86 13.99
CA PRO A 143 2.56 -31.10 13.32
C PRO A 143 2.60 -31.36 11.80
N GLN A 144 2.41 -32.60 11.35
CA GLN A 144 2.51 -32.97 9.92
C GLN A 144 1.14 -32.95 9.22
N ALA A 145 1.16 -32.66 7.93
CA ALA A 145 -0.02 -32.63 7.06
C ALA A 145 0.25 -33.42 5.78
N TYR A 146 -0.78 -34.06 5.23
CA TYR A 146 -0.68 -34.65 3.90
C TYR A 146 -0.71 -33.55 2.83
N ARG A 147 0.03 -33.74 1.74
CA ARG A 147 0.04 -32.81 0.59
C ARG A 147 -1.38 -32.58 0.02
N SER A 148 -2.22 -33.61 0.01
CA SER A 148 -3.64 -33.51 -0.37
C SER A 148 -4.40 -32.49 0.48
N ASP A 149 -4.13 -32.48 1.79
CA ASP A 149 -4.86 -31.67 2.76
C ASP A 149 -4.38 -30.21 2.69
N MET A 150 -3.07 -30.01 2.46
CA MET A 150 -2.52 -28.69 2.12
C MET A 150 -3.23 -28.10 0.90
N ILE A 151 -3.33 -28.86 -0.20
CA ILE A 151 -3.98 -28.42 -1.44
C ILE A 151 -5.48 -28.14 -1.22
N ALA A 152 -6.17 -29.02 -0.49
CA ALA A 152 -7.56 -28.82 -0.14
C ALA A 152 -7.78 -27.54 0.69
N GLY A 153 -6.84 -27.21 1.60
CA GLY A 153 -6.90 -26.00 2.41
C GLY A 153 -6.80 -24.73 1.57
N PHE A 154 -5.83 -24.68 0.66
CA PHE A 154 -5.73 -23.57 -0.28
C PHE A 154 -6.97 -23.44 -1.17
N ASN A 155 -7.47 -24.54 -1.72
CA ASN A 155 -8.70 -24.53 -2.52
C ASN A 155 -9.91 -24.01 -1.74
N TRP A 156 -10.04 -24.39 -0.47
CA TRP A 156 -11.13 -23.88 0.36
C TRP A 156 -11.03 -22.36 0.58
N VAL A 157 -9.83 -21.84 0.87
CA VAL A 157 -9.64 -20.38 1.01
C VAL A 157 -9.88 -19.65 -0.31
N ILE A 158 -9.44 -20.19 -1.45
CA ILE A 158 -9.72 -19.59 -2.77
C ILE A 158 -11.22 -19.44 -3.00
N GLN A 159 -12.01 -20.46 -2.62
CA GLN A 159 -13.45 -20.49 -2.87
C GLN A 159 -14.28 -19.70 -1.85
N ASN A 160 -13.85 -19.67 -0.58
CA ASN A 160 -14.67 -19.18 0.54
C ASN A 160 -14.04 -17.98 1.27
N GLY A 161 -12.77 -17.69 0.99
CA GLY A 161 -12.02 -16.64 1.66
C GLY A 161 -12.57 -15.26 1.32
N ILE A 162 -12.69 -14.40 2.33
CA ILE A 162 -13.13 -13.01 2.15
C ILE A 162 -11.88 -12.13 2.18
N ARG A 163 -11.78 -11.18 1.24
CA ARG A 163 -10.67 -10.23 1.12
C ARG A 163 -10.99 -8.88 1.81
N PRO A 164 -10.00 -8.07 2.18
CA PRO A 164 -8.55 -8.33 2.06
C PRO A 164 -8.07 -9.40 3.05
N ALA A 165 -7.19 -10.28 2.57
CA ALA A 165 -6.75 -11.43 3.36
C ALA A 165 -5.32 -11.86 3.10
N VAL A 166 -4.71 -12.39 4.17
CA VAL A 166 -3.39 -13.04 4.15
C VAL A 166 -3.56 -14.51 4.51
N ILE A 167 -2.87 -15.39 3.81
CA ILE A 167 -2.71 -16.81 4.16
C ILE A 167 -1.34 -16.97 4.83
N ASN A 168 -1.29 -17.48 6.05
CA ASN A 168 -0.06 -18.00 6.64
C ASN A 168 0.01 -19.52 6.42
N PHE A 169 1.14 -19.99 5.89
CA PHE A 169 1.38 -21.41 5.66
C PHE A 169 2.79 -21.80 6.12
N SER A 170 2.87 -22.50 7.24
CA SER A 170 4.13 -22.84 7.91
C SER A 170 4.55 -24.30 7.70
N TYR A 171 4.42 -24.78 6.45
CA TYR A 171 4.74 -26.14 6.02
C TYR A 171 5.65 -26.13 4.78
N SER A 172 6.39 -27.21 4.58
CA SER A 172 7.21 -27.42 3.39
C SER A 172 7.28 -28.90 3.00
N ILE A 173 7.50 -29.15 1.71
CA ILE A 173 7.84 -30.47 1.18
C ILE A 173 9.21 -30.35 0.50
N ALA A 174 10.16 -31.21 0.89
CA ALA A 174 11.44 -31.31 0.21
C ALA A 174 11.20 -31.80 -1.23
N ASP A 175 11.59 -30.98 -2.21
CA ASP A 175 11.33 -31.22 -3.62
C ASP A 175 12.48 -30.67 -4.50
N PRO A 176 13.72 -31.14 -4.31
CA PRO A 176 14.88 -30.63 -5.05
C PRO A 176 14.81 -30.91 -6.57
N ASN A 177 13.93 -31.82 -7.00
CA ASN A 177 13.77 -32.23 -8.40
C ASN A 177 12.51 -31.65 -9.06
N ASN A 178 11.81 -30.72 -8.41
CA ASN A 178 10.60 -30.06 -8.93
C ASN A 178 9.46 -31.03 -9.34
N GLN A 179 9.22 -32.06 -8.54
CA GLN A 179 8.20 -33.08 -8.75
C GLN A 179 6.86 -32.75 -8.05
N ALA A 180 6.87 -31.88 -7.05
CA ALA A 180 5.71 -31.52 -6.25
C ALA A 180 5.04 -30.21 -6.72
N THR A 181 4.73 -30.11 -8.02
CA THR A 181 4.29 -28.84 -8.64
C THR A 181 2.81 -28.48 -8.41
N ASP A 182 1.96 -29.39 -7.97
CA ASP A 182 0.53 -29.08 -7.72
C ASP A 182 0.33 -28.13 -6.52
N LEU A 183 1.19 -28.21 -5.49
CA LEU A 183 1.17 -27.32 -4.34
C LEU A 183 1.60 -25.91 -4.77
N ASP A 184 2.60 -25.81 -5.63
CA ASP A 184 2.97 -24.53 -6.25
C ASP A 184 1.83 -23.94 -7.08
N GLN A 185 1.13 -24.77 -7.85
CA GLN A 185 0.02 -24.34 -8.70
C GLN A 185 -1.15 -23.80 -7.88
N VAL A 186 -1.52 -24.47 -6.78
CA VAL A 186 -2.63 -24.00 -5.93
C VAL A 186 -2.24 -22.74 -5.14
N VAL A 187 -0.98 -22.61 -4.70
CA VAL A 187 -0.48 -21.39 -4.06
C VAL A 187 -0.50 -20.20 -5.02
N ASN A 188 0.00 -20.38 -6.26
CA ASN A 188 -0.10 -19.36 -7.30
C ASN A 188 -1.56 -19.01 -7.63
N SER A 189 -2.46 -19.99 -7.58
CA SER A 189 -3.89 -19.77 -7.78
C SER A 189 -4.50 -18.92 -6.66
N ALA A 190 -4.08 -19.10 -5.40
CA ALA A 190 -4.48 -18.24 -4.30
C ALA A 190 -4.01 -16.80 -4.50
N ILE A 191 -2.75 -16.61 -4.93
CA ILE A 191 -2.20 -15.28 -5.23
C ILE A 191 -2.93 -14.61 -6.40
N ASN A 192 -3.23 -15.36 -7.47
CA ASN A 192 -4.01 -14.85 -8.59
C ASN A 192 -5.46 -14.49 -8.20
N ASN A 193 -6.01 -15.14 -7.17
CA ASN A 193 -7.29 -14.78 -6.57
C ASN A 193 -7.15 -13.66 -5.50
N GLY A 194 -6.02 -12.96 -5.44
CA GLY A 194 -5.85 -11.77 -4.62
C GLY A 194 -5.58 -12.02 -3.14
N PHE A 195 -5.18 -13.24 -2.76
CA PHE A 195 -4.70 -13.53 -1.41
C PHE A 195 -3.18 -13.32 -1.33
N THR A 196 -2.70 -12.57 -0.35
CA THR A 196 -1.27 -12.56 -0.02
C THR A 196 -0.91 -13.86 0.68
N VAL A 197 0.18 -14.52 0.29
CA VAL A 197 0.61 -15.78 0.90
C VAL A 197 1.98 -15.59 1.55
N VAL A 198 2.07 -15.86 2.85
CA VAL A 198 3.29 -15.82 3.64
C VAL A 198 3.65 -17.25 4.07
N VAL A 199 4.90 -17.64 3.85
CA VAL A 199 5.38 -18.98 4.17
C VAL A 199 6.65 -18.95 5.00
N SER A 200 6.83 -19.95 5.86
CA SER A 200 8.10 -20.16 6.55
C SER A 200 9.15 -20.74 5.61
N ALA A 201 10.41 -20.31 5.73
CA ALA A 201 11.51 -20.81 4.88
C ALA A 201 11.91 -22.27 5.18
N GLY A 202 11.64 -22.78 6.39
CA GLY A 202 12.06 -24.11 6.86
C GLY A 202 13.27 -24.08 7.80
N ASN A 203 13.49 -25.19 8.52
CA ASN A 203 14.39 -25.25 9.68
C ASN A 203 15.57 -26.24 9.52
N ALA A 204 15.97 -26.57 8.29
CA ALA A 204 17.02 -27.55 8.01
C ALA A 204 18.41 -26.95 7.76
N GLY A 205 18.54 -25.63 7.73
CA GLY A 205 19.78 -24.94 7.34
C GLY A 205 20.13 -25.11 5.86
N LEU A 206 19.16 -25.51 5.04
CA LEU A 206 19.33 -25.80 3.61
C LEU A 206 18.80 -24.65 2.76
N ASN A 207 19.07 -24.71 1.45
CA ASN A 207 18.53 -23.74 0.50
C ASN A 207 17.01 -23.91 0.38
N ALA A 208 16.26 -22.84 0.66
CA ALA A 208 14.80 -22.83 0.60
C ALA A 208 14.26 -23.11 -0.82
N SER A 209 15.05 -22.88 -1.87
CA SER A 209 14.66 -23.21 -3.25
C SER A 209 14.47 -24.71 -3.50
N ASN A 210 14.96 -25.57 -2.60
CA ASN A 210 14.82 -27.02 -2.69
C ASN A 210 13.49 -27.52 -2.08
N TYR A 211 12.60 -26.62 -1.68
CA TYR A 211 11.33 -26.92 -1.04
C TYR A 211 10.17 -26.23 -1.77
N THR A 212 9.01 -26.87 -1.75
CA THR A 212 7.74 -26.27 -2.17
C THR A 212 6.85 -26.00 -0.95
N PRO A 213 6.16 -24.84 -0.91
CA PRO A 213 6.08 -23.78 -1.93
C PRO A 213 7.20 -22.72 -1.85
N GLN A 214 8.20 -22.90 -0.98
CA GLN A 214 9.23 -21.89 -0.69
C GLN A 214 10.00 -21.38 -1.92
N ARG A 215 10.12 -22.18 -2.98
CA ARG A 215 10.78 -21.77 -4.24
C ARG A 215 10.01 -20.74 -5.07
N LEU A 216 8.73 -20.49 -4.77
CA LEU A 216 7.90 -19.56 -5.55
C LEU A 216 8.36 -18.11 -5.38
N SER A 217 8.21 -17.30 -6.43
CA SER A 217 8.65 -15.90 -6.44
C SER A 217 7.54 -14.88 -6.14
N ARG A 218 6.30 -15.32 -5.90
CA ARG A 218 5.12 -14.47 -5.66
C ARG A 218 4.52 -14.67 -4.26
N ILE A 219 5.25 -15.36 -3.41
CA ILE A 219 4.98 -15.56 -1.98
C ILE A 219 5.90 -14.65 -1.18
N ILE A 220 5.65 -14.50 0.12
CA ILE A 220 6.63 -13.92 1.05
C ILE A 220 7.26 -15.06 1.86
N CYS A 221 8.50 -15.43 1.56
CA CYS A 221 9.24 -16.52 2.19
C CYS A 221 10.13 -16.00 3.33
N VAL A 222 9.86 -16.47 4.55
CA VAL A 222 10.35 -15.84 5.79
C VAL A 222 11.39 -16.71 6.50
N GLY A 223 12.61 -16.19 6.62
CA GLY A 223 13.66 -16.73 7.49
C GLY A 223 13.48 -16.32 8.96
N ALA A 224 14.12 -17.03 9.88
CA ALA A 224 14.06 -16.72 11.31
C ALA A 224 15.34 -16.05 11.81
N SER A 225 15.20 -15.04 12.68
CA SER A 225 16.29 -14.40 13.41
C SER A 225 16.15 -14.55 14.93
N ASN A 226 17.21 -14.23 15.65
CA ASN A 226 17.21 -14.10 17.11
C ASN A 226 17.30 -12.63 17.55
N ALA A 227 17.18 -12.38 18.86
CA ALA A 227 17.24 -11.04 19.46
C ALA A 227 18.59 -10.32 19.27
N SER A 228 19.63 -11.01 18.79
CA SER A 228 20.95 -10.45 18.47
C SER A 228 21.11 -10.12 16.99
N ASP A 229 20.02 -10.06 16.22
CA ASP A 229 20.01 -9.86 14.76
C ASP A 229 20.92 -10.86 14.02
N GLN A 230 20.90 -12.13 14.45
CA GLN A 230 21.54 -13.21 13.72
C GLN A 230 20.48 -14.11 13.12
N ARG A 231 20.79 -14.75 11.99
CA ARG A 231 19.96 -15.86 11.51
C ARG A 231 19.87 -16.92 12.60
N LEU A 232 18.69 -17.48 12.81
CA LEU A 232 18.44 -18.51 13.80
C LEU A 232 19.25 -19.77 13.49
N ILE A 233 20.15 -20.10 14.40
CA ILE A 233 20.88 -21.37 14.47
C ILE A 233 20.82 -21.80 15.94
N ASP A 234 20.00 -22.82 16.25
CA ASP A 234 19.80 -23.28 17.61
C ASP A 234 19.52 -24.80 17.64
N GLY A 235 20.57 -25.57 17.93
CA GLY A 235 20.53 -27.03 17.86
C GLY A 235 20.10 -27.52 16.48
N ASN A 236 19.03 -28.32 16.44
CA ASN A 236 18.48 -28.88 15.20
C ASN A 236 17.52 -27.91 14.48
N ILE A 237 17.28 -26.71 15.00
CA ILE A 237 16.46 -25.69 14.37
C ILE A 237 17.39 -24.66 13.74
N ILE A 238 17.58 -24.78 12.42
CA ILE A 238 18.48 -23.92 11.66
C ILE A 238 17.67 -23.29 10.54
N SER A 239 17.46 -21.97 10.55
CA SER A 239 16.69 -21.30 9.48
C SER A 239 17.31 -21.59 8.12
N ASN A 240 16.50 -21.99 7.15
CA ASN A 240 16.91 -22.13 5.75
C ASN A 240 17.44 -20.80 5.19
N THR A 241 18.13 -20.90 4.05
CA THR A 241 18.89 -19.80 3.42
C THR A 241 18.59 -19.72 1.91
N GLY A 242 19.19 -18.76 1.23
CA GLY A 242 19.20 -18.69 -0.24
C GLY A 242 18.29 -17.60 -0.80
N THR A 243 18.31 -17.47 -2.13
CA THR A 243 17.67 -16.38 -2.88
C THR A 243 16.15 -16.46 -2.90
N SER A 244 15.57 -17.57 -2.46
CA SER A 244 14.12 -17.74 -2.32
C SER A 244 13.57 -17.09 -1.04
N LEU A 245 14.42 -16.68 -0.10
CA LEU A 245 13.97 -15.87 1.04
C LEU A 245 13.74 -14.43 0.59
N ASP A 246 12.72 -13.78 1.15
CA ASP A 246 12.44 -12.37 0.91
C ASP A 246 12.96 -11.47 2.04
N LEU A 247 12.83 -11.95 3.27
CA LEU A 247 13.24 -11.28 4.49
C LEU A 247 13.29 -12.26 5.68
N PHE A 248 13.82 -11.78 6.81
CA PHE A 248 13.81 -12.48 8.09
C PHE A 248 12.89 -11.78 9.08
N ALA A 249 12.39 -12.52 10.05
CA ALA A 249 11.65 -12.00 11.20
C ALA A 249 12.03 -12.73 12.50
N PRO A 250 11.72 -12.17 13.67
CA PRO A 250 11.95 -12.80 14.98
C PRO A 250 11.41 -14.23 15.05
N GLY A 251 12.26 -15.19 15.43
CA GLY A 251 11.86 -16.60 15.47
C GLY A 251 12.55 -17.45 16.54
N LYS A 252 13.25 -16.85 17.51
CA LYS A 252 13.86 -17.56 18.65
C LYS A 252 13.23 -17.13 19.97
N ASP A 253 12.89 -18.06 20.85
CA ASP A 253 12.39 -17.73 22.19
C ASP A 253 11.21 -16.76 22.13
N ILE A 254 10.23 -17.07 21.28
CA ILE A 254 9.03 -16.24 21.06
C ILE A 254 7.92 -16.74 21.97
N ASN A 255 7.37 -15.84 22.78
CA ASN A 255 6.17 -16.13 23.56
C ASN A 255 4.96 -16.32 22.64
N VAL A 256 4.25 -17.43 22.81
CA VAL A 256 3.08 -17.80 22.01
C VAL A 256 1.93 -18.27 22.89
N ALA A 257 0.72 -18.25 22.35
CA ALA A 257 -0.41 -18.95 22.96
C ALA A 257 -0.27 -20.47 22.78
N SER A 258 -0.67 -21.22 23.81
CA SER A 258 -0.74 -22.67 23.83
C SER A 258 -2.17 -23.15 23.64
N ALA A 259 -2.36 -24.28 22.96
CA ALA A 259 -3.68 -24.90 22.86
C ALA A 259 -4.13 -25.62 24.16
N ALA A 260 -3.28 -25.68 25.18
CA ALA A 260 -3.57 -26.40 26.42
C ALA A 260 -4.63 -25.72 27.30
N ALA A 261 -4.72 -24.39 27.31
CA ALA A 261 -5.69 -23.64 28.10
C ALA A 261 -6.04 -22.28 27.48
N ASP A 262 -7.14 -21.67 27.91
CA ASP A 262 -7.55 -20.34 27.42
C ASP A 262 -6.85 -19.17 28.11
N THR A 263 -6.29 -19.41 29.31
CA THR A 263 -5.76 -18.39 30.23
C THR A 263 -4.68 -18.99 31.14
N GLY A 264 -3.92 -18.12 31.81
CA GLY A 264 -2.94 -18.51 32.83
C GLY A 264 -1.67 -19.13 32.23
N ALA A 265 -0.70 -19.49 33.08
CA ALA A 265 0.64 -19.87 32.63
C ALA A 265 0.67 -21.04 31.64
N ILE A 266 -0.18 -22.05 31.83
CA ILE A 266 -0.28 -23.21 30.92
C ILE A 266 -0.95 -22.87 29.56
N GLY A 267 -1.59 -21.70 29.45
CA GLY A 267 -2.08 -21.16 28.19
C GLY A 267 -0.97 -20.52 27.36
N TYR A 268 0.27 -20.47 27.84
CA TYR A 268 1.38 -19.87 27.11
C TYR A 268 2.55 -20.85 26.97
N ASP A 269 3.34 -20.66 25.92
CA ASP A 269 4.56 -21.42 25.65
C ASP A 269 5.61 -20.53 24.97
N ILE A 270 6.82 -21.06 24.78
CA ILE A 270 7.92 -20.38 24.11
C ILE A 270 8.40 -21.24 22.95
N TYR A 271 8.15 -20.78 21.72
CA TYR A 271 8.51 -21.50 20.50
C TYR A 271 9.70 -20.88 19.77
N ARG A 272 10.29 -21.67 18.87
CA ARG A 272 11.37 -21.26 17.97
C ARG A 272 11.22 -21.90 16.59
N GLY A 273 11.66 -21.20 15.55
CA GLY A 273 11.69 -21.67 14.16
C GLY A 273 11.12 -20.66 13.16
N THR A 274 11.32 -20.93 11.87
CA THR A 274 10.76 -20.14 10.76
C THR A 274 9.24 -20.12 10.74
N SER A 275 8.59 -21.17 11.25
CA SER A 275 7.13 -21.20 11.44
C SER A 275 6.64 -20.10 12.39
N ILE A 276 7.48 -19.65 13.33
CA ILE A 276 7.14 -18.59 14.28
C ILE A 276 7.57 -17.21 13.79
N ALA A 277 8.56 -17.15 12.90
CA ALA A 277 8.94 -15.92 12.20
C ALA A 277 7.88 -15.49 11.16
N SER A 278 7.34 -16.45 10.40
CA SER A 278 6.29 -16.22 9.38
C SER A 278 5.09 -15.39 9.88
N PRO A 279 4.46 -15.68 11.03
CA PRO A 279 3.28 -14.95 11.49
C PRO A 279 3.53 -13.48 11.86
N PHE A 280 4.76 -13.07 12.21
CA PHE A 280 5.06 -11.64 12.34
C PHE A 280 4.85 -10.91 11.01
N VAL A 281 5.35 -11.51 9.92
CA VAL A 281 5.20 -10.99 8.56
C VAL A 281 3.74 -11.05 8.11
N THR A 282 3.02 -12.12 8.45
CA THR A 282 1.57 -12.24 8.21
C THR A 282 0.79 -11.11 8.88
N GLY A 283 1.08 -10.83 10.15
CA GLY A 283 0.40 -9.76 10.88
C GLY A 283 0.73 -8.37 10.31
N VAL A 284 1.99 -8.11 9.96
CA VAL A 284 2.40 -6.89 9.25
C VAL A 284 1.68 -6.75 7.90
N ALA A 285 1.59 -7.82 7.12
CA ALA A 285 0.84 -7.82 5.86
C ALA A 285 -0.66 -7.54 6.06
N ALA A 286 -1.26 -8.07 7.12
CA ALA A 286 -2.66 -7.82 7.47
C ALA A 286 -2.90 -6.35 7.87
N VAL A 287 -2.01 -5.76 8.67
CA VAL A 287 -2.06 -4.33 9.02
C VAL A 287 -1.92 -3.44 7.78
N PHE A 288 -1.00 -3.79 6.86
CA PHE A 288 -0.85 -3.06 5.60
C PHE A 288 -2.12 -3.15 4.74
N LEU A 289 -2.67 -4.35 4.58
CA LEU A 289 -3.90 -4.58 3.83
C LEU A 289 -5.11 -3.84 4.42
N ALA A 290 -5.20 -3.71 5.74
CA ALA A 290 -6.27 -2.96 6.39
C ALA A 290 -6.24 -1.46 6.04
N ARG A 291 -5.06 -0.89 5.77
CA ARG A 291 -4.90 0.55 5.48
C ARG A 291 -4.95 0.89 3.99
N MET A 292 -4.63 -0.04 3.09
CA MET A 292 -4.26 0.27 1.69
C MET A 292 -5.19 -0.37 0.65
N ILE A 293 -6.50 -0.44 0.90
CA ILE A 293 -7.46 -1.16 0.05
C ILE A 293 -7.80 -0.38 -1.23
N PRO A 294 -7.85 -1.03 -2.42
CA PRO A 294 -7.49 -2.42 -2.70
C PRO A 294 -6.00 -2.57 -3.07
N ALA A 295 -5.23 -3.31 -2.27
CA ALA A 295 -3.85 -3.69 -2.60
C ALA A 295 -3.81 -5.11 -3.18
N LEU A 296 -3.23 -5.25 -4.38
CA LEU A 296 -2.88 -6.55 -4.95
C LEU A 296 -1.75 -7.23 -4.14
N PRO A 297 -1.68 -8.58 -4.10
CA PRO A 297 -0.64 -9.29 -3.36
C PRO A 297 0.80 -8.84 -3.68
N VAL A 298 1.09 -8.54 -4.95
CA VAL A 298 2.40 -8.04 -5.39
C VAL A 298 2.79 -6.72 -4.72
N PHE A 299 1.82 -5.85 -4.41
CA PHE A 299 2.09 -4.60 -3.71
C PHE A 299 2.38 -4.85 -2.24
N VAL A 300 1.65 -5.79 -1.61
CA VAL A 300 1.93 -6.19 -0.22
C VAL A 300 3.35 -6.74 -0.10
N GLU A 301 3.72 -7.69 -0.96
CA GLU A 301 5.07 -8.28 -1.03
C GLU A 301 6.14 -7.20 -1.21
N THR A 302 5.99 -6.38 -2.26
CA THR A 302 6.96 -5.35 -2.61
C THR A 302 7.12 -4.31 -1.49
N THR A 303 6.02 -3.84 -0.91
CA THR A 303 6.06 -2.83 0.15
C THR A 303 6.70 -3.39 1.42
N LEU A 304 6.36 -4.61 1.85
CA LEU A 304 6.98 -5.23 3.02
C LEU A 304 8.49 -5.42 2.83
N ILE A 305 8.91 -5.90 1.66
CA ILE A 305 10.33 -6.09 1.32
C ILE A 305 11.09 -4.76 1.31
N ARG A 306 10.49 -3.69 0.75
CA ARG A 306 11.10 -2.35 0.72
C ARG A 306 11.15 -1.69 2.08
N ASN A 307 10.16 -1.95 2.93
CA ASN A 307 10.06 -1.39 4.28
C ASN A 307 11.01 -2.08 5.26
N ALA A 308 11.38 -3.34 5.01
CA ALA A 308 12.28 -4.11 5.85
C ALA A 308 13.59 -3.35 6.13
N THR A 309 14.10 -3.49 7.36
CA THR A 309 15.37 -2.89 7.80
C THR A 309 16.53 -3.56 7.05
N PRO A 310 17.27 -2.81 6.22
CA PRO A 310 18.33 -3.39 5.40
C PRO A 310 19.61 -3.58 6.20
N ASN A 311 20.41 -4.59 5.81
CA ASN A 311 21.80 -4.79 6.25
C ASN A 311 21.98 -4.89 7.78
N ARG A 312 20.95 -5.37 8.46
CA ARG A 312 20.90 -5.41 9.92
C ARG A 312 21.34 -6.75 10.50
N LEU A 313 21.08 -7.84 9.79
CA LEU A 313 21.45 -9.17 10.21
C LEU A 313 22.96 -9.38 10.08
N ASN A 314 23.54 -10.13 11.00
CA ASN A 314 24.95 -10.48 10.97
C ASN A 314 25.28 -11.31 9.72
N ALA A 315 26.07 -10.73 8.82
CA ALA A 315 26.47 -11.32 7.55
C ALA A 315 27.17 -12.68 7.69
N ALA A 316 27.91 -12.92 8.80
CA ALA A 316 28.57 -14.20 9.05
C ALA A 316 27.58 -15.35 9.28
N THR A 317 26.36 -15.04 9.75
CA THR A 317 25.32 -16.05 10.03
C THR A 317 24.27 -16.16 8.93
N LEU A 318 24.11 -15.12 8.10
CA LEU A 318 22.98 -14.91 7.18
C LEU A 318 22.78 -16.06 6.16
N GLY A 319 23.88 -16.73 5.79
CA GLY A 319 23.89 -17.77 4.75
C GLY A 319 23.94 -17.20 3.34
N ALA A 320 24.59 -17.93 2.44
CA ALA A 320 24.82 -17.48 1.06
C ALA A 320 23.51 -17.25 0.30
N GLY A 321 23.43 -16.14 -0.45
CA GLY A 321 22.29 -15.79 -1.29
C GLY A 321 21.07 -15.23 -0.56
N SER A 322 21.00 -15.32 0.78
CA SER A 322 19.90 -14.78 1.56
C SER A 322 19.87 -13.24 1.54
N PRO A 323 18.70 -12.59 1.49
CA PRO A 323 18.60 -11.14 1.59
C PRO A 323 18.91 -10.67 3.03
N ASN A 324 19.70 -9.61 3.17
CA ASN A 324 19.90 -8.97 4.47
C ASN A 324 18.78 -7.95 4.73
N ARG A 325 17.59 -8.46 5.02
CA ARG A 325 16.37 -7.67 5.28
C ARG A 325 15.68 -8.24 6.52
N LEU A 326 15.49 -7.41 7.54
CA LEU A 326 14.75 -7.76 8.75
C LEU A 326 13.40 -7.05 8.74
N LEU A 327 12.32 -7.76 9.08
CA LEU A 327 10.96 -7.21 9.09
C LEU A 327 10.88 -5.89 9.85
N TYR A 328 10.16 -4.93 9.27
CA TYR A 328 9.81 -3.67 9.91
C TYR A 328 8.30 -3.43 9.77
N SER A 329 7.63 -3.12 10.88
CA SER A 329 6.18 -3.17 11.05
C SER A 329 5.51 -1.81 10.90
N ARG A 330 6.27 -0.72 11.00
CA ARG A 330 5.72 0.64 10.91
C ARG A 330 5.61 1.04 9.44
N PHE A 331 4.38 1.29 9.01
CA PHE A 331 4.05 1.85 7.70
C PHE A 331 3.31 3.16 7.90
N ARG A 332 3.79 4.24 7.28
CA ARG A 332 2.99 5.45 7.12
C ARG A 332 2.26 5.37 5.78
N SER A 333 0.95 5.62 5.80
CA SER A 333 0.19 5.79 4.57
C SER A 333 0.43 7.21 4.06
N VAL A 334 0.76 7.33 2.78
CA VAL A 334 0.90 8.63 2.12
C VAL A 334 -0.04 8.68 0.91
N ALA A 335 -0.59 9.86 0.67
CA ALA A 335 -1.49 10.11 -0.45
C ALA A 335 -0.77 10.98 -1.48
N SER A 336 -0.75 10.57 -2.73
CA SER A 336 -0.18 11.35 -3.84
C SER A 336 -1.29 11.84 -4.75
N VAL A 337 -1.29 13.14 -5.06
CA VAL A 337 -2.23 13.77 -5.98
C VAL A 337 -1.48 14.64 -6.99
N ASN A 338 -2.10 14.90 -8.13
CA ASN A 338 -1.62 15.93 -9.04
C ASN A 338 -1.54 17.27 -8.29
N ALA A 339 -0.37 17.92 -8.29
CA ALA A 339 -0.16 19.12 -7.49
C ALA A 339 -0.97 20.34 -7.93
N ALA A 340 -1.45 20.34 -9.18
CA ALA A 340 -2.26 21.43 -9.72
C ALA A 340 -3.75 21.19 -9.52
N SER A 341 -4.25 19.98 -9.85
CA SER A 341 -5.68 19.67 -9.83
C SER A 341 -6.18 18.99 -8.56
N TYR A 342 -5.28 18.48 -7.71
CA TYR A 342 -5.60 17.59 -6.59
C TYR A 342 -6.33 16.29 -7.03
N GLY A 343 -6.26 15.96 -8.32
CA GLY A 343 -6.78 14.71 -8.86
C GLY A 343 -5.97 13.49 -8.41
N ASN A 344 -6.63 12.34 -8.37
CA ASN A 344 -6.05 11.04 -7.95
C ASN A 344 -5.20 10.34 -9.02
N LYS A 345 -4.98 10.99 -10.16
CA LYS A 345 -4.11 10.52 -11.25
C LYS A 345 -2.92 11.44 -11.40
N ILE A 346 -1.76 10.86 -11.68
CA ILE A 346 -0.52 11.58 -11.97
C ILE A 346 0.00 11.14 -13.35
N ALA A 347 0.97 11.85 -13.91
CA ALA A 347 1.55 11.51 -15.21
C ALA A 347 3.08 11.57 -15.17
N PRO A 348 3.80 10.87 -16.05
CA PRO A 348 5.24 11.04 -16.18
C PRO A 348 5.61 12.51 -16.36
N ASN A 349 6.66 12.93 -15.67
CA ASN A 349 7.12 14.32 -15.61
C ASN A 349 6.10 15.33 -15.04
N SER A 350 5.00 14.92 -14.41
CA SER A 350 4.12 15.87 -13.70
C SER A 350 4.67 16.22 -12.32
N ILE A 351 4.19 17.31 -11.73
CA ILE A 351 4.41 17.68 -10.33
C ILE A 351 3.33 17.00 -9.50
N VAL A 352 3.75 16.38 -8.40
CA VAL A 352 2.89 15.66 -7.45
C VAL A 352 3.03 16.29 -6.09
N ALA A 353 1.90 16.49 -5.43
CA ALA A 353 1.82 16.79 -4.02
C ALA A 353 1.55 15.48 -3.29
N LEU A 354 2.47 15.10 -2.41
CA LEU A 354 2.33 13.96 -1.52
C LEU A 354 2.05 14.47 -0.12
N PHE A 355 1.04 13.91 0.53
CA PHE A 355 0.63 14.25 1.89
C PHE A 355 0.85 13.06 2.83
N GLY A 356 1.24 13.37 4.06
CA GLY A 356 1.46 12.41 5.14
C GLY A 356 1.84 13.12 6.43
N GLU A 357 2.30 12.38 7.43
CA GLU A 357 2.74 12.92 8.72
C GLU A 357 4.22 12.61 8.98
N ASP A 358 4.89 13.52 9.71
CA ASP A 358 6.34 13.55 9.98
C ASP A 358 7.23 13.17 8.79
N LEU A 359 6.99 13.79 7.64
CA LEU A 359 7.74 13.51 6.42
C LEU A 359 9.21 13.98 6.48
N GLY A 360 9.59 14.86 7.42
CA GLY A 360 10.99 15.10 7.83
C GLY A 360 11.94 15.71 6.78
N ALA A 361 13.13 16.17 7.21
CA ALA A 361 14.02 17.05 6.41
C ALA A 361 15.07 16.33 5.52
N THR A 362 15.03 15.01 5.38
CA THR A 362 15.92 14.28 4.46
C THR A 362 15.18 13.06 3.93
N VAL A 363 14.55 13.23 2.77
CA VAL A 363 13.74 12.18 2.14
C VAL A 363 14.09 12.01 0.68
N ALA A 364 14.07 10.75 0.23
CA ALA A 364 13.99 10.41 -1.17
C ALA A 364 12.60 9.85 -1.47
N VAL A 365 12.02 10.25 -2.60
CA VAL A 365 10.77 9.67 -3.10
C VAL A 365 11.10 8.78 -4.30
N ARG A 366 10.50 7.60 -4.36
CA ARG A 366 10.56 6.73 -5.54
C ARG A 366 9.17 6.43 -6.05
N VAL A 367 9.01 6.45 -7.37
CA VAL A 367 7.80 5.97 -8.06
C VAL A 367 8.17 4.70 -8.82
N ASN A 368 7.59 3.56 -8.45
CA ASN A 368 7.94 2.23 -8.99
C ASN A 368 9.46 1.96 -8.99
N ASN A 369 10.14 2.19 -7.85
CA ASN A 369 11.60 2.10 -7.67
C ASN A 369 12.46 3.17 -8.37
N THR A 370 11.90 4.01 -9.23
CA THR A 370 12.68 5.07 -9.88
C THR A 370 12.70 6.31 -9.01
N LEU A 371 13.90 6.87 -8.77
CA LEU A 371 14.06 8.08 -7.96
C LEU A 371 13.34 9.28 -8.61
N ALA A 372 12.49 9.94 -7.84
CA ALA A 372 11.82 11.17 -8.22
C ALA A 372 12.67 12.40 -7.88
N THR A 373 12.48 13.49 -8.61
CA THR A 373 13.13 14.76 -8.28
C THR A 373 12.30 15.51 -7.24
N ILE A 374 12.84 15.72 -6.05
CA ILE A 374 12.18 16.48 -4.98
C ILE A 374 12.23 17.98 -5.30
N LEU A 375 11.09 18.65 -5.19
CA LEU A 375 10.95 20.10 -5.35
C LEU A 375 10.87 20.81 -3.99
N GLY A 376 10.28 20.17 -2.98
CA GLY A 376 10.16 20.74 -1.64
C GLY A 376 9.65 19.73 -0.63
N VAL A 377 10.01 19.93 0.63
CA VAL A 377 9.65 19.04 1.74
C VAL A 377 9.25 19.87 2.95
N SER A 378 8.18 19.44 3.60
CA SER A 378 7.71 19.93 4.90
C SER A 378 7.32 18.73 5.76
N PRO A 379 7.02 18.91 7.06
CA PRO A 379 6.58 17.81 7.92
C PRO A 379 5.32 17.08 7.42
N THR A 380 4.48 17.72 6.62
CA THR A 380 3.19 17.14 6.19
C THR A 380 3.03 16.99 4.68
N GLN A 381 3.98 17.52 3.89
CA GLN A 381 3.89 17.50 2.43
C GLN A 381 5.26 17.40 1.77
N ILE A 382 5.35 16.57 0.72
CA ILE A 382 6.47 16.53 -0.23
C ILE A 382 5.95 16.87 -1.61
N ASN A 383 6.58 17.82 -2.31
CA ASN A 383 6.36 18.07 -3.72
C ASN A 383 7.49 17.47 -4.54
N PHE A 384 7.17 16.71 -5.59
CA PHE A 384 8.18 16.06 -6.43
C PHE A 384 7.74 15.97 -7.89
N VAL A 385 8.70 15.75 -8.80
CA VAL A 385 8.46 15.45 -10.21
C VAL A 385 8.47 13.95 -10.44
N VAL A 386 7.40 13.44 -11.05
CA VAL A 386 7.27 12.02 -11.41
C VAL A 386 8.35 11.64 -12.42
N PRO A 387 9.19 10.62 -12.16
CA PRO A 387 10.16 10.16 -13.14
C PRO A 387 9.47 9.43 -14.30
N SER A 388 10.20 9.13 -15.37
CA SER A 388 9.73 8.19 -16.38
C SER A 388 9.36 6.86 -15.72
N THR A 389 8.11 6.43 -15.88
CA THR A 389 7.56 5.23 -15.25
C THR A 389 6.45 4.63 -16.09
N ASN A 390 6.08 3.38 -15.81
CA ASN A 390 5.03 2.67 -16.52
C ASN A 390 3.64 3.22 -16.17
N ILE A 391 2.74 3.19 -17.15
CA ILE A 391 1.32 3.54 -16.98
C ILE A 391 0.62 2.43 -16.18
N GLY A 392 -0.32 2.82 -15.33
CA GLY A 392 -1.06 1.93 -14.44
C GLY A 392 -0.86 2.28 -12.96
N GLN A 393 -1.24 1.36 -12.07
CA GLN A 393 -1.00 1.54 -10.63
C GLN A 393 0.50 1.57 -10.34
N ALA A 394 0.93 2.56 -9.56
CA ALA A 394 2.29 2.73 -9.12
C ALA A 394 2.37 2.86 -7.60
N VAL A 395 3.47 2.34 -7.04
CA VAL A 395 3.82 2.54 -5.63
C VAL A 395 4.70 3.77 -5.52
N VAL A 396 4.34 4.66 -4.61
CA VAL A 396 5.12 5.83 -4.20
C VAL A 396 5.68 5.58 -2.82
N ASP A 397 6.99 5.41 -2.72
CA ASP A 397 7.68 5.15 -1.46
C ASP A 397 8.52 6.36 -1.03
N ILE A 398 8.51 6.63 0.27
CA ILE A 398 9.32 7.66 0.92
C ILE A 398 10.40 6.96 1.73
N TYR A 399 11.64 7.35 1.49
CA TYR A 399 12.82 6.82 2.16
C TYR A 399 13.46 7.89 3.04
N ALA A 400 13.81 7.51 4.26
CA ALA A 400 14.79 8.20 5.09
C ALA A 400 16.14 7.48 4.98
N SER A 401 17.17 7.99 5.65
CA SER A 401 18.52 7.40 5.66
C SER A 401 18.55 5.95 6.16
N ASP A 402 17.53 5.51 6.89
CA ASP A 402 17.42 4.19 7.51
C ASP A 402 16.49 3.22 6.76
N GLY A 403 15.80 3.66 5.69
CA GLY A 403 14.94 2.82 4.86
C GLY A 403 13.65 3.51 4.40
N ALA A 404 12.78 2.79 3.68
CA ALA A 404 11.44 3.28 3.37
C ALA A 404 10.63 3.42 4.66
N PHE A 405 9.85 4.48 4.86
CA PHE A 405 9.02 4.63 6.06
C PHE A 405 7.61 5.13 5.77
N GLY A 406 7.31 5.50 4.52
CA GLY A 406 5.97 5.81 4.03
C GLY A 406 5.75 5.21 2.65
N SER A 407 4.53 4.72 2.38
CA SER A 407 4.16 4.13 1.10
C SER A 407 2.71 4.47 0.73
N GLY A 408 2.49 4.70 -0.56
CA GLY A 408 1.21 5.10 -1.16
C GLY A 408 1.02 4.44 -2.51
N VAL A 409 -0.23 4.28 -2.94
CA VAL A 409 -0.54 3.84 -4.31
C VAL A 409 -1.23 4.97 -5.05
N VAL A 410 -0.87 5.18 -6.32
CA VAL A 410 -1.46 6.19 -7.20
C VAL A 410 -1.59 5.63 -8.62
N GLU A 411 -2.58 6.11 -9.38
CA GLU A 411 -2.71 5.78 -10.80
C GLU A 411 -1.82 6.71 -11.63
N VAL A 412 -0.90 6.12 -12.40
CA VAL A 412 -0.12 6.84 -13.42
C VAL A 412 -0.84 6.70 -14.76
N ALA A 413 -1.28 7.82 -15.31
CA ALA A 413 -1.87 7.93 -16.64
C ALA A 413 -0.86 8.48 -17.66
N THR A 414 -1.17 8.37 -18.95
CA THR A 414 -0.35 8.96 -20.02
C THR A 414 -0.30 10.49 -19.91
N VAL A 415 -1.44 11.08 -19.56
CA VAL A 415 -1.63 12.50 -19.21
C VAL A 415 -2.58 12.58 -18.02
N ALA A 416 -2.39 13.59 -17.18
CA ALA A 416 -3.22 13.89 -16.03
C ALA A 416 -3.28 15.42 -15.90
N PRO A 417 -4.01 16.11 -16.80
CA PRO A 417 -3.94 17.56 -16.89
C PRO A 417 -4.46 18.23 -15.61
N GLY A 418 -3.75 19.23 -15.13
CA GLY A 418 -4.17 20.09 -14.03
C GLY A 418 -3.66 21.51 -14.22
N LEU A 419 -4.47 22.50 -13.85
CA LEU A 419 -4.15 23.93 -13.88
C LEU A 419 -3.95 24.44 -12.46
N PHE A 420 -2.86 25.16 -12.24
CA PHE A 420 -2.58 25.75 -10.92
C PHE A 420 -3.56 26.90 -10.64
N SER A 421 -4.07 26.94 -9.43
CA SER A 421 -4.86 28.06 -8.92
C SER A 421 -4.05 28.91 -7.94
N THR A 422 -4.48 30.15 -7.74
CA THR A 422 -3.84 31.07 -6.78
C THR A 422 -4.07 30.71 -5.32
N SER A 423 -5.13 29.97 -5.01
CA SER A 423 -5.38 29.36 -3.69
C SER A 423 -4.51 28.13 -3.43
N GLY A 424 -3.90 27.55 -4.47
CA GLY A 424 -3.04 26.38 -4.34
C GLY A 424 -3.77 25.07 -4.04
N ASP A 425 -5.10 25.01 -4.18
CA ASP A 425 -5.97 23.84 -3.96
C ASP A 425 -6.64 23.33 -5.25
N GLY A 426 -6.25 23.88 -6.40
CA GLY A 426 -6.83 23.56 -7.71
C GLY A 426 -8.21 24.17 -7.97
N GLN A 427 -8.69 25.07 -7.10
CA GLN A 427 -9.98 25.76 -7.22
C GLN A 427 -9.80 27.27 -7.36
N GLY A 428 -10.83 27.98 -7.80
CA GLY A 428 -10.81 29.44 -7.82
C GLY A 428 -9.96 30.03 -8.96
N LEU A 429 -9.28 31.15 -8.72
CA LEU A 429 -8.64 31.93 -9.78
C LEU A 429 -7.40 31.22 -10.34
N ALA A 430 -7.22 31.30 -11.66
CA ALA A 430 -6.06 30.73 -12.35
C ALA A 430 -4.76 31.42 -11.91
N SER A 431 -3.73 30.61 -11.64
CA SER A 431 -2.35 31.10 -11.60
C SER A 431 -1.86 31.27 -13.04
N ALA A 432 -2.06 32.46 -13.58
CA ALA A 432 -1.85 32.76 -14.99
C ALA A 432 -1.38 34.20 -15.20
N ILE A 433 -0.86 34.48 -16.40
CA ILE A 433 -0.44 35.81 -16.84
C ILE A 433 -1.15 36.12 -18.15
N LEU A 434 -1.63 37.35 -18.30
CA LEU A 434 -2.12 37.86 -19.56
C LEU A 434 -0.98 38.52 -20.33
N LEU A 435 -0.70 38.05 -21.54
CA LEU A 435 0.15 38.74 -22.51
C LEU A 435 -0.73 39.55 -23.45
N ARG A 436 -0.49 40.86 -23.50
CA ARG A 436 -1.09 41.77 -24.47
C ARG A 436 -0.06 42.19 -25.50
N ILE A 437 -0.42 42.09 -26.77
CA ILE A 437 0.35 42.62 -27.89
C ILE A 437 -0.47 43.76 -28.52
N ARG A 438 0.09 44.97 -28.53
CA ARG A 438 -0.54 46.15 -29.12
C ARG A 438 -0.27 46.22 -30.63
N GLN A 439 -0.99 47.10 -31.32
CA GLN A 439 -0.86 47.29 -32.77
C GLN A 439 0.57 47.63 -33.22
N ASP A 440 1.34 48.34 -32.38
CA ASP A 440 2.74 48.70 -32.65
C ASP A 440 3.73 47.56 -32.38
N GLY A 441 3.24 46.38 -31.98
CA GLY A 441 4.03 45.21 -31.63
C GLY A 441 4.56 45.21 -30.19
N SER A 442 4.31 46.27 -29.40
CA SER A 442 4.72 46.31 -27.99
C SER A 442 3.98 45.26 -27.16
N GLN A 443 4.71 44.64 -26.22
CA GLN A 443 4.18 43.59 -25.35
C GLN A 443 4.07 44.06 -23.91
N SER A 444 2.97 43.73 -23.23
CA SER A 444 2.81 43.87 -21.78
C SER A 444 2.33 42.57 -21.13
N TYR A 445 2.83 42.29 -19.94
CA TYR A 445 2.45 41.16 -19.11
C TYR A 445 1.65 41.68 -17.92
N GLU A 446 0.43 41.18 -17.76
CA GLU A 446 -0.56 41.65 -16.80
C GLU A 446 -0.98 40.49 -15.89
N SER A 447 -1.06 40.73 -14.58
CA SER A 447 -1.58 39.72 -13.63
C SER A 447 -3.10 39.59 -13.79
N VAL A 448 -3.62 38.36 -13.73
CA VAL A 448 -5.08 38.09 -13.75
C VAL A 448 -5.68 37.96 -12.34
N ALA A 449 -4.83 37.97 -11.30
CA ALA A 449 -5.20 37.92 -9.90
C ALA A 449 -4.14 38.64 -9.06
N VAL A 450 -4.56 39.18 -7.91
CA VAL A 450 -3.70 39.88 -6.95
C VAL A 450 -4.08 39.48 -5.53
N PHE A 451 -3.11 39.38 -4.62
CA PHE A 451 -3.39 39.09 -3.22
C PHE A 451 -3.94 40.34 -2.52
N ASP A 452 -5.15 40.24 -1.98
CA ASP A 452 -5.76 41.27 -1.14
C ASP A 452 -5.48 40.92 0.32
N SER A 453 -4.67 41.75 0.98
CA SER A 453 -4.27 41.55 2.38
C SER A 453 -5.40 41.82 3.38
N ALA A 454 -6.40 42.63 3.03
CA ALA A 454 -7.54 42.89 3.90
C ALA A 454 -8.52 41.70 3.90
N LEU A 455 -8.65 41.03 2.76
CA LEU A 455 -9.49 39.82 2.61
C LEU A 455 -8.71 38.52 2.85
N ASN A 456 -7.39 38.60 3.01
CA ASN A 456 -6.47 37.46 3.17
C ASN A 456 -6.67 36.39 2.07
N ARG A 457 -6.87 36.83 0.82
CA ARG A 457 -7.09 35.94 -0.33
C ARG A 457 -6.74 36.62 -1.63
N TYR A 458 -6.54 35.82 -2.68
CA TYR A 458 -6.45 36.36 -4.03
C TYR A 458 -7.82 36.81 -4.53
N VAL A 459 -7.84 37.98 -5.17
CA VAL A 459 -8.99 38.54 -5.88
C VAL A 459 -8.66 38.69 -7.36
N ALA A 460 -9.68 38.62 -8.21
CA ALA A 460 -9.49 38.72 -9.64
C ALA A 460 -9.05 40.13 -10.03
N VAL A 461 -8.16 40.21 -11.02
CA VAL A 461 -7.90 41.43 -11.77
C VAL A 461 -8.64 41.28 -13.10
N PRO A 462 -9.81 41.93 -13.28
CA PRO A 462 -10.60 41.73 -14.48
C PRO A 462 -9.85 42.15 -15.74
N ILE A 463 -9.77 41.23 -16.69
CA ILE A 463 -9.12 41.40 -17.99
C ILE A 463 -9.93 42.41 -18.82
N ASP A 464 -9.28 43.51 -19.17
CA ASP A 464 -9.80 44.52 -20.10
C ASP A 464 -9.35 44.19 -21.52
N PHE A 465 -10.29 44.06 -22.45
CA PHE A 465 -9.97 43.70 -23.83
C PHE A 465 -9.38 44.87 -24.64
N GLY A 466 -9.44 46.10 -24.12
CA GLY A 466 -8.83 47.27 -24.76
C GLY A 466 -9.35 47.54 -26.18
N PRO A 467 -8.55 48.20 -27.04
CA PRO A 467 -8.88 48.44 -28.45
C PRO A 467 -8.97 47.17 -29.31
N SER A 468 -9.73 47.23 -30.42
CA SER A 468 -9.95 46.10 -31.36
C SER A 468 -8.66 45.52 -31.96
N THR A 469 -7.60 46.33 -32.00
CA THR A 469 -6.28 46.01 -32.53
C THR A 469 -5.37 45.24 -31.58
N ASP A 470 -5.69 45.21 -30.28
CA ASP A 470 -4.93 44.45 -29.30
C ASP A 470 -5.19 42.96 -29.44
N GLN A 471 -4.13 42.17 -29.30
CA GLN A 471 -4.19 40.71 -29.21
C GLN A 471 -3.92 40.28 -27.78
N LEU A 472 -4.77 39.40 -27.26
CA LEU A 472 -4.69 38.91 -25.88
C LEU A 472 -4.43 37.41 -25.86
N PHE A 473 -3.43 37.03 -25.07
CA PHE A 473 -3.06 35.64 -24.85
C PHE A 473 -3.03 35.35 -23.36
N LEU A 474 -3.74 34.33 -22.92
CA LEU A 474 -3.67 33.85 -21.56
C LEU A 474 -2.58 32.77 -21.47
N ILE A 475 -1.59 33.01 -20.63
CA ILE A 475 -0.49 32.08 -20.32
C ILE A 475 -0.87 31.37 -19.02
N LEU A 476 -1.30 30.12 -19.15
CA LEU A 476 -1.70 29.24 -18.07
C LEU A 476 -0.53 28.38 -17.62
N TYR A 477 -0.46 28.10 -16.32
CA TYR A 477 0.51 27.17 -15.74
C TYR A 477 -0.18 25.96 -15.14
N GLY A 478 0.40 24.78 -15.33
CA GLY A 478 -0.20 23.52 -14.92
C GLY A 478 0.81 22.39 -14.81
N THR A 479 0.32 21.16 -14.70
CA THR A 479 1.17 19.97 -14.77
C THR A 479 0.41 18.74 -15.25
N GLY A 480 1.14 17.75 -15.78
CA GLY A 480 0.56 16.54 -16.37
C GLY A 480 -0.14 16.76 -17.71
N ILE A 481 0.12 17.90 -18.35
CA ILE A 481 -0.46 18.31 -19.63
C ILE A 481 0.35 17.73 -20.80
N ARG A 482 1.69 17.72 -20.71
CA ARG A 482 2.54 17.24 -21.81
C ARG A 482 2.72 15.72 -21.86
N GLY A 483 2.59 15.03 -20.72
CA GLY A 483 2.93 13.60 -20.59
C GLY A 483 4.41 13.35 -20.92
N THR A 484 4.67 12.51 -21.94
CA THR A 484 6.02 12.19 -22.45
C THR A 484 6.40 12.93 -23.73
N ARG A 485 5.57 13.89 -24.18
CA ARG A 485 5.78 14.62 -25.45
C ARG A 485 7.01 15.52 -25.37
N VAL A 486 7.70 15.67 -26.51
CA VAL A 486 8.89 16.54 -26.67
C VAL A 486 8.52 18.00 -26.83
N ALA A 487 9.40 18.89 -26.37
CA ALA A 487 9.22 20.35 -26.29
C ALA A 487 8.85 21.04 -27.63
N SER A 488 9.25 20.47 -28.76
CA SER A 488 9.11 21.05 -30.10
C SER A 488 7.88 20.58 -30.90
N ALA A 489 7.08 19.66 -30.35
CA ALA A 489 5.91 19.14 -31.05
C ALA A 489 4.74 20.15 -31.01
N PRO A 490 3.92 20.26 -32.09
CA PRO A 490 2.66 21.00 -32.04
C PRO A 490 1.74 20.48 -30.92
N PRO A 491 0.83 21.31 -30.36
CA PRO A 491 -0.05 20.93 -29.25
C PRO A 491 -1.18 19.99 -29.71
N THR A 492 -0.87 18.89 -30.38
CA THR A 492 -1.87 17.93 -30.89
C THR A 492 -2.61 17.26 -29.74
N GLY A 493 -3.94 17.21 -29.80
CA GLY A 493 -4.76 16.63 -28.74
C GLY A 493 -4.93 17.52 -27.51
N VAL A 494 -4.41 18.76 -27.53
CA VAL A 494 -4.64 19.76 -26.47
C VAL A 494 -5.72 20.76 -26.92
N GLY A 495 -6.81 20.82 -26.16
CA GLY A 495 -7.87 21.81 -26.29
C GLY A 495 -7.97 22.69 -25.05
N CYS A 496 -8.64 23.83 -25.17
CA CYS A 496 -8.97 24.68 -24.04
C CYS A 496 -10.33 25.34 -24.26
N THR A 497 -11.10 25.45 -23.18
CA THR A 497 -12.33 26.23 -23.14
C THR A 497 -12.19 27.37 -22.14
N VAL A 498 -12.73 28.54 -22.47
CA VAL A 498 -12.85 29.70 -21.59
C VAL A 498 -14.30 30.15 -21.57
N GLY A 499 -14.97 30.08 -20.43
CA GLY A 499 -16.41 30.34 -20.31
C GLY A 499 -17.25 29.43 -21.20
N GLY A 500 -16.81 28.17 -21.39
CA GLY A 500 -17.42 27.19 -22.28
C GLY A 500 -17.15 27.40 -23.79
N LEU A 501 -16.45 28.46 -24.18
CA LEU A 501 -16.06 28.70 -25.58
C LEU A 501 -14.73 28.04 -25.89
N ASN A 502 -14.64 27.26 -26.96
CA ASN A 502 -13.35 26.74 -27.46
C ASN A 502 -12.44 27.89 -27.87
N VAL A 503 -11.22 27.91 -27.35
CA VAL A 503 -10.18 28.88 -27.68
C VAL A 503 -8.97 28.21 -28.32
N SER A 504 -8.25 28.93 -29.18
CA SER A 504 -7.08 28.40 -29.86
C SER A 504 -5.92 28.21 -28.90
N VAL A 505 -5.43 26.98 -28.79
CA VAL A 505 -4.20 26.64 -28.06
C VAL A 505 -3.01 26.84 -28.99
N LEU A 506 -2.12 27.78 -28.63
CA LEU A 506 -0.97 28.16 -29.44
C LEU A 506 0.32 27.47 -28.98
N TYR A 507 0.37 27.10 -27.71
CA TYR A 507 1.50 26.40 -27.09
C TYR A 507 0.99 25.54 -25.94
N ALA A 508 1.53 24.33 -25.78
CA ALA A 508 1.27 23.46 -24.65
C ALA A 508 2.48 22.55 -24.42
N ASN A 509 3.40 22.95 -23.55
CA ASN A 509 4.60 22.17 -23.25
C ASN A 509 5.29 22.63 -21.95
N LEU A 510 6.47 22.06 -21.64
CA LEU A 510 7.28 22.40 -20.48
C LEU A 510 7.52 23.91 -20.38
N ALA A 511 7.20 24.50 -19.23
CA ALA A 511 7.50 25.88 -18.92
C ALA A 511 9.03 26.07 -18.84
N PRO A 512 9.60 27.12 -19.47
CA PRO A 512 11.03 27.35 -19.45
C PRO A 512 11.61 27.45 -18.03
N GLY A 513 12.66 26.67 -17.74
CA GLY A 513 13.41 26.73 -16.48
C GLY A 513 12.80 25.95 -15.30
N TYR A 514 11.62 25.35 -15.44
CA TYR A 514 10.95 24.64 -14.34
C TYR A 514 10.65 23.20 -14.72
N GLN A 515 11.28 22.25 -14.03
CA GLN A 515 10.98 20.83 -14.22
C GLN A 515 9.56 20.54 -13.74
N GLY A 516 8.80 19.78 -14.51
CA GLY A 516 7.47 19.35 -14.13
C GLY A 516 6.35 20.35 -14.47
N LEU A 517 6.67 21.64 -14.51
CA LEU A 517 5.72 22.71 -14.81
C LEU A 517 5.41 22.75 -16.30
N ASP A 518 4.12 22.69 -16.65
CA ASP A 518 3.61 22.90 -18.00
C ASP A 518 3.10 24.32 -18.16
N GLN A 519 3.24 24.86 -19.37
CA GLN A 519 2.70 26.12 -19.80
C GLN A 519 1.74 25.89 -20.98
N VAL A 520 0.57 26.53 -20.94
CA VAL A 520 -0.41 26.53 -22.04
C VAL A 520 -0.74 27.97 -22.42
N ASN A 521 -0.50 28.34 -23.67
CA ASN A 521 -0.85 29.66 -24.19
C ASN A 521 -2.11 29.57 -25.03
N VAL A 522 -3.12 30.35 -24.70
CA VAL A 522 -4.37 30.39 -25.46
C VAL A 522 -4.71 31.81 -25.93
N ALA A 523 -5.22 31.93 -27.15
CA ALA A 523 -5.72 33.21 -27.65
C ALA A 523 -7.10 33.50 -27.04
N LEU A 524 -7.31 34.72 -26.50
CA LEU A 524 -8.58 35.14 -25.94
C LEU A 524 -9.42 35.87 -27.01
N PRO A 525 -10.48 35.26 -27.57
CA PRO A 525 -11.35 35.94 -28.52
C PRO A 525 -12.16 37.03 -27.82
N ARG A 526 -12.40 38.14 -28.54
CA ARG A 526 -13.13 39.31 -28.00
C ARG A 526 -14.56 39.01 -27.58
N SER A 527 -15.14 37.90 -28.06
CA SER A 527 -16.47 37.44 -27.63
C SER A 527 -16.55 37.15 -26.12
N LEU A 528 -15.42 37.02 -25.42
CA LEU A 528 -15.33 36.82 -23.97
C LEU A 528 -15.34 38.12 -23.15
N ALA A 529 -15.23 39.29 -23.78
CA ALA A 529 -15.21 40.59 -23.09
C ALA A 529 -16.50 40.84 -22.30
N GLY A 530 -16.40 41.43 -21.11
CA GLY A 530 -17.55 41.78 -20.26
C GLY A 530 -18.41 40.61 -19.75
N ARG A 531 -17.96 39.36 -19.88
CA ARG A 531 -18.73 38.18 -19.42
C ARG A 531 -18.56 37.86 -17.93
N GLY A 532 -17.75 38.63 -17.20
CA GLY A 532 -17.51 38.41 -15.79
C GLY A 532 -16.58 37.23 -15.53
N GLN A 533 -16.86 36.42 -14.51
CA GLN A 533 -16.04 35.27 -14.15
C GLN A 533 -16.29 34.10 -15.11
N LEU A 534 -15.21 33.53 -15.65
CA LEU A 534 -15.21 32.49 -16.66
C LEU A 534 -14.31 31.34 -16.25
N ASP A 535 -14.84 30.12 -16.30
CA ASP A 535 -14.06 28.91 -16.10
C ASP A 535 -13.13 28.66 -17.30
N VAL A 536 -11.93 28.22 -16.99
CA VAL A 536 -10.87 27.82 -17.91
C VAL A 536 -10.58 26.34 -17.65
N ILE A 537 -10.74 25.54 -18.69
CA ILE A 537 -10.54 24.08 -18.63
C ILE A 537 -9.66 23.68 -19.82
N VAL A 538 -8.58 22.98 -19.54
CA VAL A 538 -7.71 22.37 -20.55
C VAL A 538 -8.10 20.91 -20.73
N THR A 539 -8.18 20.46 -21.99
CA THR A 539 -8.43 19.07 -22.35
C THR A 539 -7.18 18.51 -23.01
N VAL A 540 -6.72 17.32 -22.59
CA VAL A 540 -5.59 16.63 -23.21
C VAL A 540 -5.97 15.19 -23.50
N ASP A 541 -5.96 14.78 -24.77
CA ASP A 541 -6.29 13.41 -25.19
C ASP A 541 -7.61 12.90 -24.60
N GLY A 542 -8.60 13.79 -24.50
CA GLY A 542 -9.93 13.51 -23.94
C GLY A 542 -10.05 13.61 -22.40
N GLN A 543 -8.95 13.84 -21.68
CA GLN A 543 -8.95 14.06 -20.23
C GLN A 543 -9.09 15.55 -19.90
N LEU A 544 -9.96 15.91 -18.96
CA LEU A 544 -10.18 17.29 -18.52
C LEU A 544 -9.26 17.64 -17.34
N SER A 545 -8.79 18.89 -17.30
CA SER A 545 -8.21 19.48 -16.09
C SER A 545 -9.30 19.81 -15.05
N ASN A 546 -8.87 20.18 -13.85
CA ASN A 546 -9.69 21.01 -12.97
C ASN A 546 -10.08 22.33 -13.67
N ALA A 547 -11.20 22.91 -13.23
CA ALA A 547 -11.61 24.24 -13.66
C ALA A 547 -10.96 25.30 -12.77
N VAL A 548 -10.33 26.29 -13.39
CA VAL A 548 -9.85 27.51 -12.73
C VAL A 548 -10.51 28.72 -13.40
N ALA A 549 -10.56 29.86 -12.73
CA ALA A 549 -11.32 31.01 -13.20
C ALA A 549 -10.43 32.19 -13.61
N VAL A 550 -10.86 32.91 -14.63
CA VAL A 550 -10.42 34.28 -14.93
C VAL A 550 -11.63 35.20 -14.93
N THR A 551 -11.44 36.50 -14.77
CA THR A 551 -12.55 37.48 -14.84
C THR A 551 -12.31 38.43 -16.00
N THR A 552 -13.35 38.76 -16.76
CA THR A 552 -13.32 39.74 -17.85
C THR A 552 -14.26 40.90 -17.53
N ARG A 553 -13.90 42.11 -17.97
CA ARG A 553 -14.74 43.31 -17.86
C ARG A 553 -14.92 44.03 -19.18
#